data_AF-A0A7I4E901-F1
#
_entry.id   AF-A0A7I4E901-F1
#
_cell.length_a   1.000
_cell.length_b   1.000
_cell.length_c   1.000
_cell.angle_alpha   90.00
_cell.angle_beta   90.00
_cell.angle_gamma   90.00
#
_symmetry.space_group_name_H-M   'P 1'
#
loop_
_entity.id
_entity.type
_entity.pdbx_description
1 polymer ?
#
loop_
_entity_poly.entity_id
_entity_poly.type
_entity_poly.pdbx_seq_one_letter_code
_entity_poly.pdbx_strand_id
1 'polypeptide(L)'
;MATRSVLCSAAVALAVALLFTTAEGYHMSIKNNLQDRLRIHCWSDRQNLATTFVAPRNYYAFDFPTEKQSSWSCNFSDATTSFSQ
;
A
#
# COMPACT_ATOMS: atom_id res chain seq x y z
N MET A 1 -36.49 -34.13 3.91
CA MET A 1 -36.25 -32.80 4.52
C MET A 1 -34.74 -32.59 4.62
N ALA A 2 -34.10 -32.18 3.52
CA ALA A 2 -32.65 -32.05 3.42
C ALA A 2 -32.31 -30.70 2.77
N THR A 3 -32.38 -29.62 3.54
CA THR A 3 -32.14 -28.25 3.04
C THR A 3 -31.41 -27.36 4.06
N ARG A 4 -30.67 -27.95 5.01
CA ARG A 4 -29.97 -27.17 6.06
C ARG A 4 -28.44 -27.15 5.94
N SER A 5 -27.85 -27.98 5.09
CA SER A 5 -26.37 -28.09 4.96
C SER A 5 -25.75 -27.05 4.03
N VAL A 6 -26.48 -26.58 3.01
CA VAL A 6 -25.91 -25.69 1.96
C VAL A 6 -25.84 -24.22 2.40
N LEU A 7 -26.70 -23.80 3.33
CA LEU A 7 -26.79 -22.40 3.79
C LEU A 7 -25.59 -21.97 4.64
N CYS A 8 -24.98 -22.90 5.40
CA CYS A 8 -23.79 -22.61 6.19
C CYS A 8 -22.58 -22.31 5.29
N SER A 9 -22.43 -23.06 4.19
CA SER A 9 -21.32 -22.88 3.27
C SER A 9 -21.38 -21.56 2.50
N ALA A 10 -22.58 -21.14 2.10
CA ALA A 10 -22.78 -19.86 1.41
C ALA A 10 -22.54 -18.65 2.34
N ALA A 11 -22.99 -18.72 3.59
CA ALA A 11 -22.75 -17.67 4.57
C ALA A 11 -21.26 -17.54 4.94
N VAL A 12 -20.56 -18.67 5.07
CA VAL A 12 -19.10 -18.69 5.30
C VAL A 12 -18.35 -18.18 4.08
N ALA A 13 -18.72 -18.59 2.86
CA ALA A 13 -18.11 -18.09 1.63
C ALA A 13 -18.34 -16.58 1.43
N LEU A 14 -19.53 -16.07 1.78
CA LEU A 14 -19.85 -14.64 1.73
C LEU A 14 -19.07 -13.86 2.81
N ALA A 15 -18.94 -14.40 4.03
CA ALA A 15 -18.13 -13.79 5.09
C ALA A 15 -16.64 -13.76 4.75
N VAL A 16 -16.14 -14.80 4.09
CA VAL A 16 -14.77 -14.86 3.57
C VAL A 16 -14.59 -13.88 2.40
N ALA A 17 -15.56 -13.79 1.48
CA ALA A 17 -15.54 -12.78 0.41
C ALA A 17 -15.66 -11.34 0.94
N LEU A 18 -16.38 -11.12 2.05
CA LEU A 18 -16.46 -9.84 2.77
C LEU A 18 -15.15 -9.49 3.51
N LEU A 19 -14.38 -10.50 3.95
CA LEU A 19 -13.02 -10.29 4.47
C LEU A 19 -12.02 -9.99 3.34
N PHE A 20 -12.31 -10.47 2.12
CA PHE A 20 -11.61 -10.16 0.89
C PHE A 20 -12.29 -9.04 0.09
N THR A 21 -12.98 -8.09 0.74
CA THR A 21 -13.13 -6.76 0.14
C THR A 21 -11.71 -6.22 0.04
N THR A 22 -11.07 -6.52 -1.09
CA THR A 22 -9.86 -5.88 -1.55
C THR A 22 -10.10 -4.41 -1.30
N ALA A 23 -9.40 -3.83 -0.32
CA ALA A 23 -9.42 -2.39 -0.18
C ALA A 23 -8.98 -1.88 -1.55
N GLU A 24 -9.94 -1.41 -2.37
CA GLU A 24 -9.64 -0.90 -3.69
C GLU A 24 -8.63 0.20 -3.42
N GLY A 25 -7.41 -0.01 -3.90
CA GLY A 25 -6.27 0.81 -3.52
C GLY A 25 -5.56 1.24 -4.78
N TYR A 26 -5.07 2.47 -4.80
CA TYR A 26 -4.11 2.85 -5.81
C TYR A 26 -2.80 2.13 -5.50
N HIS A 27 -2.49 1.12 -6.32
CA HIS A 27 -1.18 0.48 -6.28
C HIS A 27 -0.18 1.37 -7.01
N MET A 28 0.85 1.83 -6.29
CA MET A 28 1.89 2.68 -6.83
C MET A 28 3.24 1.99 -6.73
N SER A 29 4.13 2.34 -7.65
CA SER A 29 5.52 1.91 -7.58
C SER A 29 6.46 3.03 -8.00
N ILE A 30 7.60 3.12 -7.33
CA ILE A 30 8.66 4.08 -7.64
C ILE A 30 9.97 3.31 -7.85
N LYS A 31 10.55 3.43 -9.04
CA LYS A 31 11.81 2.78 -9.41
C LYS A 31 12.99 3.72 -9.17
N ASN A 32 13.98 3.28 -8.41
CA ASN A 32 15.25 3.97 -8.27
C ASN A 32 16.20 3.54 -9.39
N ASN A 33 16.41 4.38 -10.40
CA ASN A 33 17.40 4.14 -11.46
C ASN A 33 18.73 4.87 -11.20
N LEU A 34 18.86 5.58 -10.08
CA LEU A 34 20.11 6.25 -9.71
C LEU A 34 21.15 5.23 -9.25
N GLN A 35 22.41 5.68 -9.20
CA GLN A 35 23.53 4.88 -8.70
C GLN A 35 23.56 4.82 -7.18
N ASP A 36 22.86 5.72 -6.50
CA ASP A 36 22.82 5.84 -5.05
C ASP A 36 21.50 5.35 -4.45
N ARG A 37 21.52 5.08 -3.14
CA ARG A 37 20.33 4.70 -2.37
C ARG A 37 19.47 5.94 -2.12
N LEU A 38 18.19 5.86 -2.48
CA LEU A 38 17.21 6.93 -2.26
C LEU A 38 16.44 6.72 -0.96
N ARG A 39 16.24 7.79 -0.19
CA ARG A 39 15.27 7.86 0.89
C ARG A 39 13.96 8.41 0.33
N ILE A 40 12.89 7.65 0.46
CA ILE A 40 11.56 7.96 -0.06
C ILE A 40 10.58 8.03 1.10
N HIS A 41 9.82 9.11 1.17
CA HIS A 41 8.72 9.27 2.12
C HIS A 41 7.46 9.70 1.37
N CYS A 42 6.41 8.90 1.46
CA CYS A 42 5.15 9.14 0.74
C CYS A 42 3.98 9.30 1.71
N TRP A 43 3.03 10.14 1.34
CA TRP A 43 1.81 10.39 2.11
C TRP A 43 0.66 10.78 1.18
N SER A 44 -0.54 10.72 1.72
CA SER A 44 -1.76 11.28 1.15
C SER A 44 -2.41 12.26 2.13
N ASP A 45 -3.59 12.76 1.78
CA ASP A 45 -4.40 13.59 2.66
C ASP A 45 -4.84 12.88 3.95
N ARG A 46 -4.82 11.53 4.00
CA ARG A 46 -5.30 10.76 5.18
C ARG A 46 -4.36 9.70 5.69
N GLN A 47 -3.27 9.39 4.98
CA GLN A 47 -2.33 8.36 5.38
C GLN A 47 -0.90 8.84 5.19
N ASN A 48 -0.09 8.64 6.22
CA ASN A 48 1.34 8.91 6.18
C ASN A 48 2.10 7.58 6.24
N LEU A 49 2.89 7.26 5.22
CA LEU A 49 3.65 6.00 5.17
C LEU A 49 5.00 6.15 5.87
N ALA A 50 5.56 5.03 6.31
CA ALA A 50 6.91 5.02 6.85
C ALA A 50 7.93 5.40 5.77
N THR A 51 8.97 6.13 6.18
CA THR A 51 10.11 6.40 5.30
C THR A 51 10.80 5.09 4.92
N THR A 52 11.07 4.92 3.63
CA THR A 52 11.69 3.71 3.06
C THR A 52 12.98 4.08 2.32
N PHE A 53 13.96 3.17 2.33
CA PHE A 53 15.20 3.33 1.58
C PHE A 53 15.25 2.34 0.42
N VAL A 54 15.46 2.83 -0.79
CA VAL A 54 15.43 2.01 -2.01
C VAL A 54 16.83 1.95 -2.61
N ALA A 55 17.37 0.73 -2.70
CA ALA A 55 18.66 0.48 -3.30
C ALA A 55 18.68 0.86 -4.81
N PRO A 56 19.87 1.13 -5.38
CA PRO A 56 20.04 1.32 -6.82
C PRO A 56 19.40 0.19 -7.63
N ARG A 57 18.73 0.55 -8.72
CA ARG A 57 18.04 -0.36 -9.66
C ARG A 57 16.87 -1.16 -9.07
N ASN A 58 16.47 -0.89 -7.83
CA ASN A 58 15.33 -1.52 -7.18
C ASN A 58 14.09 -0.61 -7.22
N TYR A 59 12.96 -1.09 -6.72
CA TYR A 59 11.72 -0.32 -6.63
C TYR A 59 11.08 -0.42 -5.25
N TYR A 60 10.28 0.57 -4.91
CA TYR A 60 9.39 0.58 -3.76
C TYR A 60 7.95 0.56 -4.25
N ALA A 61 7.15 -0.38 -3.76
CA ALA A 61 5.73 -0.49 -4.04
C ALA A 61 4.92 -0.30 -2.76
N PHE A 62 3.79 0.38 -2.89
CA PHE A 62 2.92 0.70 -1.77
C PHE A 62 1.49 0.97 -2.26
N ASP A 63 0.55 0.89 -1.33
CA ASP A 63 -0.87 1.05 -1.60
C ASP A 63 -1.45 2.20 -0.79
N PHE A 64 -2.31 2.97 -1.44
CA PHE A 64 -3.20 3.93 -0.78
C PHE A 64 -4.66 3.52 -1.00
N PRO A 65 -5.46 3.25 0.04
CA PRO A 65 -6.87 2.92 -0.10
C PRO A 65 -7.65 4.05 -0.81
N THR A 66 -8.43 3.70 -1.84
CA THR A 66 -9.15 4.61 -2.74
C THR A 66 -10.26 5.38 -2.04
N GLU A 67 -10.92 4.78 -1.03
CA GLU A 67 -12.20 5.30 -0.53
C GLU A 67 -12.13 6.70 0.11
N LYS A 68 -10.93 7.25 0.34
CA LYS A 68 -10.77 8.49 1.10
C LYS A 68 -9.56 9.34 0.69
N GLN A 69 -9.00 9.16 -0.50
CA GLN A 69 -7.75 9.85 -0.87
C GLN A 69 -7.86 10.55 -2.23
N SER A 70 -7.77 11.88 -2.23
CA SER A 70 -7.85 12.69 -3.46
C SER A 70 -6.49 12.93 -4.10
N SER A 71 -5.41 12.78 -3.33
CA SER A 71 -4.05 13.08 -3.77
C SER A 71 -3.03 12.35 -2.92
N TRP A 72 -1.86 12.12 -3.50
CA TRP A 72 -0.69 11.63 -2.81
C TRP A 72 0.54 12.43 -3.22
N SER A 73 1.58 12.35 -2.41
CA SER A 73 2.85 13.03 -2.62
C SER A 73 3.99 12.19 -2.07
N CYS A 74 5.16 12.32 -2.67
CA CYS A 74 6.37 11.66 -2.20
C CYS A 74 7.53 12.65 -2.21
N ASN A 75 8.33 12.62 -1.16
CA ASN A 75 9.61 13.32 -1.09
C ASN A 75 10.76 12.33 -1.31
N PHE A 76 11.76 12.77 -2.08
CA PHE A 76 12.95 12.02 -2.45
C PHE A 76 14.16 12.77 -1.94
N SER A 77 15.03 12.08 -1.21
CA SER A 77 16.28 12.66 -0.72
C SER A 77 17.39 11.62 -0.76
N ASP A 78 18.63 12.09 -0.84
CA ASP A 78 19.77 11.20 -0.74
C ASP A 78 19.82 10.56 0.64
N ALA A 79 20.08 9.26 0.70
CA ALA A 79 20.16 8.53 1.96
C ALA A 79 21.32 8.98 2.87
N THR A 80 22.19 9.88 2.39
CA THR A 80 23.31 10.50 3.12
C THR A 80 22.91 11.78 3.86
N THR A 81 21.75 12.39 3.54
CA THR A 81 21.25 13.58 4.27
C THR A 81 20.37 13.16 5.43
N SER A 82 21.00 12.91 6.58
CA SER A 82 20.32 12.90 7.88
C SER A 82 19.96 14.34 8.26
N PHE A 83 18.68 14.69 8.28
CA PHE A 83 18.22 15.84 9.05
C PHE A 83 18.03 15.37 10.49
N SER A 84 18.86 15.87 11.41
CA SER A 84 18.53 15.85 12.83
C SER A 84 17.36 16.81 13.04
N GLN A 85 16.27 16.32 13.62
CA GLN A 85 15.27 17.15 14.28
C GLN A 85 15.66 17.27 15.75
#